data_AF-A0A7Y5GFD4-F1
#
_entry.id   AF-A0A7Y5GFD4-F1
#
_cell.length_a   1.000
_cell.length_b   1.000
_cell.length_c   1.000
_cell.angle_alpha   90.00
_cell.angle_beta   90.00
_cell.angle_gamma   90.00
#
_symmetry.space_group_name_H-M   'P 1'
#
loop_
_entity.id
_entity.type
_entity.pdbx_description
1 polymer ?
#
loop_
_entity_poly.entity_id
_entity_poly.type
_entity_poly.pdbx_seq_one_letter_code
_entity_poly.pdbx_strand_id
1 'polypeptide(L)'
;MAPSANHETEIKLRIPSAEEGRNLLRQAGFSVVVGRVFETNIVFDFPDQRFRRERKLLRLRCAGARSILTYKGTPEEGPLKSREEIELEASDPRQA
;
A
#
# COMPACT_ATOMS: atom_id res chain seq x y z
N MET A 1 8.87 16.63 -6.76
CA MET A 1 7.99 16.86 -5.59
C MET A 1 8.69 16.31 -4.37
N ALA A 2 8.64 17.01 -3.24
CA ALA A 2 9.18 16.50 -1.98
C ALA A 2 8.33 15.32 -1.48
N PRO A 3 8.91 14.33 -0.79
CA PRO A 3 8.15 13.24 -0.19
C PRO A 3 7.15 13.78 0.84
N SER A 4 5.92 13.26 0.81
CA SER A 4 4.93 13.54 1.86
C SER A 4 5.06 12.44 2.92
N ALA A 5 5.50 12.81 4.12
CA ALA A 5 5.42 11.94 5.29
C ALA A 5 4.02 12.02 5.86
N ASN A 6 3.26 10.94 5.71
CA ASN A 6 1.90 10.80 6.21
C ASN A 6 1.88 9.77 7.34
N HIS A 7 0.84 9.86 8.18
CA HIS A 7 0.51 8.81 9.14
C HIS A 7 -0.70 8.04 8.61
N GLU A 8 -0.54 6.76 8.33
CA GLU A 8 -1.60 5.90 7.80
C GLU A 8 -2.12 4.98 8.90
N THR A 9 -3.44 4.94 9.09
CA THR A 9 -4.13 3.99 9.96
C THR A 9 -5.07 3.12 9.11
N GLU A 10 -4.79 1.82 9.01
CA GLU A 10 -5.55 0.89 8.16
C GLU A 10 -6.05 -0.36 8.92
N ILE A 11 -7.11 -0.98 8.39
CA ILE A 11 -7.56 -2.34 8.77
C ILE A 11 -7.84 -3.16 7.51
N LYS A 12 -7.53 -4.45 7.55
CA LYS A 12 -7.87 -5.41 6.49
C LYS A 12 -8.96 -6.33 6.99
N LEU A 13 -10.15 -6.19 6.40
CA LEU A 13 -11.32 -7.00 6.73
C LEU A 13 -11.38 -8.21 5.79
N ARG A 14 -11.59 -9.40 6.36
CA ARG A 14 -11.81 -10.61 5.57
C ARG A 14 -13.23 -10.55 4.98
N ILE A 15 -13.32 -10.78 3.67
CA ILE A 15 -14.60 -10.88 2.95
C ILE A 15 -14.62 -12.24 2.24
N PRO A 16 -15.76 -12.96 2.17
CA PRO A 16 -15.80 -14.31 1.60
C PRO A 16 -15.50 -14.34 0.09
N SER A 17 -15.94 -13.34 -0.66
CA SER A 17 -15.68 -13.22 -2.10
C SER A 17 -15.55 -11.77 -2.57
N ALA A 18 -14.94 -11.57 -3.73
CA ALA A 18 -14.81 -10.22 -4.32
C ALA A 18 -16.17 -9.65 -4.77
N GLU A 19 -17.13 -10.53 -5.10
CA GLU A 19 -18.49 -10.15 -5.45
C GLU A 19 -19.26 -9.63 -4.24
N GLU A 20 -19.22 -10.36 -3.12
CA GLU A 20 -19.84 -9.93 -1.87
C GLU A 20 -19.26 -8.60 -1.39
N GLY A 21 -17.93 -8.43 -1.47
CA GLY A 21 -17.29 -7.17 -1.10
C GLY A 21 -17.76 -6.01 -1.96
N ARG A 22 -17.95 -6.23 -3.27
CA ARG A 22 -18.50 -5.21 -4.18
C ARG A 22 -19.94 -4.84 -3.83
N ASN A 23 -20.77 -5.83 -3.51
CA ASN A 23 -22.15 -5.60 -3.13
C ASN A 23 -22.26 -4.82 -1.81
N LEU A 24 -21.44 -5.16 -0.82
CA LEU A 24 -21.36 -4.46 0.46
C LEU A 24 -20.99 -2.98 0.27
N LEU A 25 -19.95 -2.70 -0.52
CA LEU A 25 -19.52 -1.33 -0.81
C LEU A 25 -20.63 -0.53 -1.50
N ARG A 26 -21.34 -1.11 -2.48
CA ARG A 26 -22.45 -0.45 -3.16
C ARG A 26 -23.62 -0.15 -2.22
N GLN A 27 -24.00 -1.10 -1.37
CA GLN A 27 -25.07 -0.91 -0.39
C GLN A 27 -24.74 0.18 0.62
N ALA A 28 -23.47 0.33 0.97
CA ALA A 28 -22.97 1.42 1.82
C ALA A 28 -22.81 2.76 1.09
N GLY A 29 -23.21 2.87 -0.19
CA GLY A 29 -23.21 4.12 -0.95
C GLY A 29 -21.86 4.50 -1.57
N PHE A 30 -20.87 3.61 -1.58
CA PHE A 30 -19.59 3.88 -2.24
C PHE A 30 -19.72 3.86 -3.77
N SER A 31 -18.96 4.72 -4.43
CA SER A 31 -18.87 4.80 -5.89
C SER A 31 -17.44 4.54 -6.38
N VAL A 32 -17.31 4.15 -7.65
CA VAL A 32 -16.00 3.89 -8.26
C VAL A 32 -15.38 5.21 -8.69
N VAL A 33 -14.30 5.62 -8.01
CA VAL A 33 -13.50 6.81 -8.36
C VAL A 33 -12.29 6.48 -9.22
N VAL A 34 -11.78 5.25 -9.14
CA VAL A 34 -10.65 4.76 -9.94
C VAL A 34 -11.02 3.40 -10.52
N GLY A 35 -10.86 3.25 -11.85
CA GLY A 35 -11.12 2.00 -12.55
C GLY A 35 -10.19 0.88 -12.09
N ARG A 36 -10.62 -0.37 -12.26
CA ARG A 36 -9.77 -1.53 -11.93
C ARG A 36 -8.52 -1.52 -12.83
N VAL A 37 -7.36 -1.52 -12.19
CA VAL A 37 -6.06 -1.66 -12.86
C VAL A 37 -5.32 -2.86 -12.29
N PHE A 38 -4.39 -3.39 -13.07
CA PHE A 38 -3.43 -4.36 -12.57
C PHE A 38 -2.38 -3.64 -11.71
N GLU A 39 -2.13 -4.16 -10.51
CA GLU A 39 -1.13 -3.66 -9.58
C GLU A 39 -0.02 -4.70 -9.41
N THR A 40 1.23 -4.27 -9.58
CA THR A 40 2.43 -5.05 -9.25
C THR A 40 3.17 -4.40 -8.09
N ASN A 41 3.68 -5.21 -7.16
CA ASN A 41 4.48 -4.75 -6.04
C ASN A 41 5.83 -5.47 -6.05
N ILE A 42 6.92 -4.71 -6.13
CA ILE A 42 8.28 -5.19 -5.88
C ILE A 42 8.64 -4.77 -4.46
N VAL A 43 8.99 -5.73 -3.60
CA VAL A 43 9.37 -5.47 -2.21
C VAL A 43 10.87 -5.60 -2.08
N PHE A 44 11.49 -4.57 -1.49
CA PHE A 44 12.92 -4.52 -1.23
C PHE A 44 13.18 -4.80 0.24
N ASP A 45 14.23 -5.57 0.49
CA ASP A 45 14.79 -5.80 1.83
C ASP A 45 16.30 -5.98 1.70
N PHE A 46 16.99 -5.95 2.84
CA PHE A 46 18.40 -6.28 2.93
C PHE A 46 18.59 -7.80 2.92
N PRO A 47 19.81 -8.31 2.61
CA PRO A 47 20.10 -9.74 2.68
C PRO A 47 19.77 -10.38 4.05
N ASP A 48 19.88 -9.60 5.13
CA ASP A 48 19.58 -10.02 6.51
C ASP A 48 18.11 -9.82 6.92
N GLN A 49 17.24 -9.48 5.96
CA GLN A 49 15.80 -9.29 6.12
C GLN A 49 15.44 -8.32 7.25
N ARG A 50 16.27 -7.29 7.50
CA ARG A 50 16.05 -6.37 8.63
C ARG A 50 14.73 -5.61 8.54
N PHE A 51 14.26 -5.23 7.35
CA PHE A 51 12.97 -4.53 7.24
C PHE A 51 11.83 -5.44 7.65
N ARG A 52 11.84 -6.69 7.17
CA ARG A 52 10.86 -7.69 7.61
C ARG A 52 10.90 -7.91 9.12
N ARG A 53 12.09 -8.07 9.72
CA ARG A 53 12.25 -8.28 11.18
C ARG A 53 11.73 -7.08 11.99
N GLU A 54 12.01 -5.87 11.53
CA GLU A 54 11.56 -4.63 12.15
C GLU A 54 10.13 -4.22 11.78
N ARG A 55 9.43 -5.05 10.98
CA ARG A 55 8.08 -4.79 10.47
C ARG A 55 7.97 -3.51 9.63
N LYS A 56 9.07 -3.11 9.00
CA LYS A 56 9.15 -2.03 8.00
C LYS A 56 8.93 -2.60 6.59
N LEU A 57 8.60 -1.73 5.64
CA LEU A 57 8.39 -2.09 4.25
C LEU A 57 8.99 -1.04 3.34
N LEU A 58 9.79 -1.45 2.36
CA LEU A 58 10.13 -0.64 1.19
C LEU A 58 9.58 -1.34 -0.04
N ARG A 59 8.74 -0.66 -0.83
CA ARG A 59 8.17 -1.24 -2.04
C ARG A 59 8.12 -0.25 -3.19
N LEU A 60 8.25 -0.77 -4.41
CA LEU A 60 7.83 -0.08 -5.62
C LEU A 60 6.50 -0.69 -6.09
N ARG A 61 5.44 0.11 -6.08
CA ARG A 61 4.12 -0.24 -6.59
C ARG A 61 3.94 0.35 -7.98
N CYS A 62 3.57 -0.48 -8.96
CA CYS A 62 3.18 -0.05 -10.30
C CYS A 62 1.70 -0.38 -10.52
N ALA A 63 0.88 0.63 -10.80
CA ALA A 63 -0.55 0.48 -11.04
C ALA A 63 -1.02 1.44 -12.13
N GLY A 64 -1.48 0.89 -13.26
CA GLY A 64 -1.78 1.69 -14.45
C GLY A 64 -0.54 2.44 -14.95
N ALA A 65 -0.64 3.76 -15.13
CA ALA A 65 0.46 4.62 -15.58
C ALA A 65 1.32 5.20 -14.44
N ARG A 66 1.06 4.81 -13.18
CA ARG A 66 1.73 5.38 -12.01
C ARG A 66 2.62 4.36 -11.32
N SER A 67 3.77 4.84 -10.87
CA SER A 67 4.73 4.08 -10.08
C SER A 67 5.07 4.85 -8.83
N ILE A 68 4.88 4.23 -7.67
CA ILE A 68 5.07 4.85 -6.36
C ILE A 68 6.07 4.01 -5.55
N LEU A 69 7.17 4.63 -5.13
CA LEU A 69 8.05 4.09 -4.11
C LEU A 69 7.48 4.46 -2.74
N THR A 70 7.22 3.46 -1.92
CA THR A 70 6.66 3.63 -0.57
C THR A 70 7.61 3.05 0.46
N TYR A 71 7.91 3.84 1.49
CA TYR A 71 8.43 3.33 2.76
C TYR A 71 7.30 3.34 3.81
N LYS A 72 7.10 2.22 4.51
CA LYS A 72 6.26 2.13 5.71
C LYS A 72 7.12 1.80 6.92
N GLY A 73 6.98 2.59 7.98
CA GLY A 73 7.67 2.39 9.25
C GLY A 73 7.14 1.18 10.04
N THR A 74 7.76 0.94 11.20
CA THR A 74 7.29 -0.04 12.18
C THR A 74 5.90 0.39 12.68
N PRO A 75 4.91 -0.52 12.74
CA PRO A 75 3.59 -0.18 13.24
C PRO A 75 3.62 0.16 14.73
N GLU A 76 2.81 1.15 15.10
CA GLU A 76 2.45 1.46 16.47
C GLU A 76 1.70 0.28 17.10
N GLU A 77 1.70 0.22 18.44
CA GLU A 77 0.92 -0.78 19.16
C GLU A 77 -0.57 -0.43 19.11
N GLY A 78 -1.40 -1.41 18.74
CA GLY A 78 -2.84 -1.20 18.69
C GLY A 78 -3.57 -2.25 17.86
N PRO A 79 -4.92 -2.19 17.84
CA PRO A 79 -5.74 -3.10 17.05
C PRO A 79 -5.71 -2.78 15.55
N LEU A 80 -5.32 -1.55 15.18
CA LEU A 80 -5.20 -1.08 13.81
C LEU A 80 -3.72 -1.01 13.41
N LYS A 81 -3.43 -1.12 12.12
CA LYS A 81 -2.07 -0.91 11.62
C LYS A 81 -1.86 0.58 11.40
N SER A 82 -1.33 1.26 12.42
CA SER A 82 -0.95 2.68 12.36
C SER A 82 0.56 2.82 12.21
N ARG A 83 1.03 3.66 11.29
CA ARG A 83 2.48 3.89 11.05
C ARG A 83 2.75 5.09 10.17
N GLU A 84 4.00 5.56 10.24
CA GLU A 84 4.58 6.42 9.22
C GLU A 84 4.55 5.74 7.84
N GLU A 85 4.11 6.49 6.84
CA GLU A 85 4.20 6.16 5.43
C GLU A 85 4.78 7.34 4.66
N ILE A 86 5.80 7.08 3.85
CA ILE A 86 6.43 8.07 2.97
C ILE A 86 6.28 7.56 1.54
N GLU A 87 5.65 8.35 0.68
CA GLU A 87 5.44 8.02 -0.73
C GLU A 87 6.14 9.03 -1.66
N LEU A 88 6.73 8.50 -2.74
CA LEU A 88 7.32 9.27 -3.82
C LEU A 88 6.92 8.67 -5.17
N GLU A 89 6.55 9.53 -6.12
CA GLU A 89 6.34 9.10 -7.51
C GLU A 89 7.68 8.81 -8.21
N ALA A 90 7.80 7.60 -8.74
CA ALA A 90 8.98 7.12 -9.44
C ALA A 90 8.82 7.32 -10.94
N SER A 91 9.77 8.03 -11.56
CA SER A 91 9.72 8.43 -12.98
C SER A 91 10.03 7.28 -13.95
N ASP A 92 10.81 6.27 -13.52
CA ASP A 92 11.13 5.08 -14.32
C ASP A 92 11.18 3.82 -13.44
N PRO A 93 10.14 2.98 -13.45
CA PRO A 93 10.07 1.78 -12.61
C PRO A 93 10.87 0.58 -13.16
N ARG A 94 11.49 0.68 -14.34
CA ARG A 94 12.10 -0.45 -15.07
C ARG A 94 13.62 -0.50 -15.04
N GLN A 95 14.29 0.42 -14.33
CA GLN A 95 15.76 0.45 -14.20
C GLN A 95 16.28 -0.14 -12.86
N ALA A 96 15.54 -1.08 -12.26
CA ALA A 96 16.01 -1.82 -11.08
C ALA A 96 16.47 -3.22 -11.48
#